data_AF-A0A409YKP0-F1
#
_entry.id   AF-A0A409YKP0-F1
#
_cell.length_a   1.000
_cell.length_b   1.000
_cell.length_c   1.000
_cell.angle_alpha   90.00
_cell.angle_beta   90.00
_cell.angle_gamma   90.00
#
_symmetry.space_group_name_H-M   'P 1'
#
loop_
_entity.id
_entity.type
_entity.pdbx_description
1 polymer ?
#
loop_
_entity_poly.entity_id
_entity_poly.type
_entity_poly.pdbx_seq_one_letter_code
_entity_poly.pdbx_strand_id
1 'polypeptide(L)'
;MSQTIYSDQLVSVLSKLWEHIGPLARAYPDWSAGNTPFPARIDEVINVLMKSSVSISMLLNMRASTPGARMPPTFKSLMAWLLAFTTPYQQYNHPRWFFSHFSPFTPYLYDIGEYFPRSAALFVIDLSFLPPTDSLGVSPVLSPGAIYPGLEPPYRRATGPPSVVFPNSTVFSSVSPVPSPGGTRRATSPRSVVSPNSRTSCVSTPQIPSPVSTRSPPPHLPVVLPSNLAPAPSVSAAQPSQRSRGTLIPVLPLKQNHGPPRFVSAKGNVYQHAMFYVSDTNSTLDAEQMKALTALEKAFSQDQLRKHRFEWVENEWLPDFESFWTPRIGGYPSLEEIWKEHSEGMNGRLSIKQLREHWGARWRRRIPSLKTEESRRKKVISLVGKLSAQPGWTVDIALKFIRDKYPLSSESSITHLKSTRSFIEHYLQRTDIKAEDEILKAAAAYSID
;
A
#
# COMPACT_ATOMS: atom_id res chain seq x y z
N MET A 1 -38.13 -24.17 26.48
CA MET A 1 -37.01 -23.58 25.72
C MET A 1 -37.09 -22.07 25.90
N SER A 2 -36.18 -21.47 26.66
CA SER A 2 -36.16 -20.02 26.86
C SER A 2 -35.64 -19.34 25.60
N GLN A 3 -36.49 -18.63 24.87
CA GLN A 3 -36.05 -17.78 23.75
C GLN A 3 -35.17 -16.68 24.34
N THR A 4 -33.85 -16.77 24.14
CA THR A 4 -32.95 -15.67 24.46
C THR A 4 -33.25 -14.52 23.52
N ILE A 5 -33.83 -13.45 24.07
CA ILE A 5 -34.08 -12.20 23.35
C ILE A 5 -32.73 -11.49 23.23
N TYR A 6 -32.18 -11.44 22.02
CA TYR A 6 -31.03 -10.59 21.71
C TYR A 6 -31.48 -9.14 21.56
N SER A 7 -30.61 -8.17 21.84
CA SER A 7 -30.96 -6.76 21.61
C SER A 7 -31.13 -6.48 20.11
N ASP A 8 -32.13 -5.69 19.74
CA ASP A 8 -32.39 -5.30 18.34
C ASP A 8 -31.18 -4.61 17.71
N GLN A 9 -30.40 -3.88 18.51
CA GLN A 9 -29.15 -3.26 18.09
C GLN A 9 -28.11 -4.30 17.65
N LEU A 10 -27.96 -5.40 18.40
CA LEU A 10 -27.01 -6.46 18.06
C LEU A 10 -27.42 -7.15 16.75
N VAL A 11 -28.71 -7.46 16.60
CA VAL A 11 -29.27 -8.07 15.40
C VAL A 11 -29.07 -7.15 14.19
N SER A 12 -29.38 -5.85 14.32
CA SER A 12 -29.18 -4.87 13.25
C SER A 12 -27.73 -4.78 12.78
N VAL A 13 -26.77 -4.76 13.72
CA VAL A 13 -25.35 -4.66 13.38
C VAL A 13 -24.85 -5.96 12.71
N LEU A 14 -25.30 -7.12 13.19
CA LEU A 14 -24.99 -8.41 12.56
C LEU A 14 -25.56 -8.52 11.14
N SER A 15 -26.81 -8.07 10.93
CA SER A 15 -27.44 -8.04 9.60
C SER A 15 -26.68 -7.13 8.63
N LYS A 16 -26.32 -5.90 9.05
CA LYS A 16 -25.51 -5.00 8.22
C LYS A 16 -24.14 -5.59 7.88
N LEU A 17 -23.51 -6.27 8.83
CA LEU A 17 -22.22 -6.92 8.59
C LEU A 17 -22.36 -8.09 7.61
N TRP A 18 -23.46 -8.84 7.70
CA TRP A 18 -23.79 -9.90 6.75
C TRP A 18 -24.10 -9.39 5.35
N GLU A 19 -24.74 -8.23 5.17
CA GLU A 19 -24.97 -7.64 3.85
C GLU A 19 -23.66 -7.40 3.07
N HIS A 20 -22.57 -7.12 3.78
CA HIS A 20 -21.25 -6.87 3.19
C HIS A 20 -20.47 -8.17 2.93
N ILE A 21 -20.55 -9.14 3.83
CA ILE A 21 -19.77 -10.40 3.76
C ILE A 21 -20.50 -11.48 2.97
N GLY A 22 -21.83 -11.50 3.03
CA GLY A 22 -22.70 -12.54 2.48
C GLY A 22 -22.55 -12.75 0.97
N PRO A 23 -22.39 -11.72 0.12
CA PRO A 23 -22.09 -11.91 -1.30
C PRO A 23 -20.78 -12.68 -1.54
N LEU A 24 -19.73 -12.39 -0.76
CA LEU A 24 -18.45 -13.10 -0.87
C LEU A 24 -18.54 -14.53 -0.35
N ALA A 25 -19.20 -14.74 0.80
CA ALA A 25 -19.41 -16.08 1.34
C ALA A 25 -20.21 -16.97 0.36
N ARG A 26 -21.20 -16.40 -0.34
CA ARG A 26 -21.99 -17.11 -1.35
C ARG A 26 -21.25 -17.35 -2.67
N ALA A 27 -20.36 -16.43 -3.07
CA ALA A 27 -19.53 -16.60 -4.26
C ALA A 27 -18.51 -17.74 -4.11
N TYR A 28 -18.17 -18.11 -2.87
CA TYR A 28 -17.15 -19.12 -2.56
C TYR A 28 -17.65 -20.17 -1.55
N PRO A 29 -18.62 -21.02 -1.96
CA PRO A 29 -19.29 -21.97 -1.06
C PRO A 29 -18.34 -23.03 -0.48
N ASP A 30 -17.30 -23.38 -1.23
CA ASP A 30 -16.31 -24.43 -0.88
C ASP A 30 -15.09 -23.90 -0.15
N TRP A 31 -15.07 -22.60 0.16
CA TRP A 31 -13.95 -22.03 0.89
C TRP A 31 -13.94 -22.51 2.35
N SER A 32 -12.76 -22.96 2.80
CA SER A 32 -12.53 -23.39 4.18
C SER A 32 -11.17 -22.86 4.64
N ALA A 33 -11.12 -22.35 5.87
CA ALA A 33 -9.87 -21.87 6.44
C ALA A 33 -8.87 -23.03 6.58
N GLY A 34 -7.68 -22.86 6.00
CA GLY A 34 -6.57 -23.81 6.12
C GLY A 34 -6.45 -24.85 5.00
N ASN A 35 -7.53 -25.17 4.27
CA ASN A 35 -7.49 -26.19 3.22
C ASN A 35 -7.63 -25.63 1.80
N THR A 36 -8.26 -24.45 1.62
CA THR A 36 -8.34 -23.80 0.32
C THR A 36 -7.78 -22.37 0.37
N PRO A 37 -6.91 -21.98 -0.59
CA PRO A 37 -6.41 -20.62 -0.67
C PRO A 37 -7.59 -19.65 -0.81
N PHE A 38 -7.51 -18.52 -0.11
CA PHE A 38 -8.59 -17.54 -0.05
C PHE A 38 -8.87 -17.00 -1.47
N PRO A 39 -10.08 -17.18 -2.03
CA PRO A 39 -10.31 -16.94 -3.44
C PRO A 39 -10.61 -15.47 -3.79
N ALA A 40 -10.90 -14.61 -2.80
CA ALA A 40 -11.13 -13.20 -3.04
C ALA A 40 -9.82 -12.40 -3.03
N ARG A 41 -9.76 -11.36 -3.87
CA ARG A 41 -8.58 -10.49 -3.99
C ARG A 41 -8.39 -9.68 -2.71
N ILE A 42 -7.13 -9.34 -2.38
CA ILE A 42 -6.81 -8.55 -1.18
C ILE A 42 -7.58 -7.21 -1.14
N ASP A 43 -7.79 -6.58 -2.29
CA ASP A 43 -8.54 -5.32 -2.40
C ASP A 43 -10.02 -5.48 -2.05
N GLU A 44 -10.62 -6.62 -2.41
CA GLU A 44 -12.01 -6.94 -2.08
C GLU A 44 -12.17 -7.14 -0.56
N VAL A 45 -11.21 -7.84 0.05
CA VAL A 45 -11.15 -8.03 1.50
C VAL A 45 -11.00 -6.70 2.23
N ILE A 46 -10.07 -5.85 1.78
CA ILE A 46 -9.87 -4.51 2.35
C ILE A 46 -11.14 -3.68 2.23
N ASN A 47 -11.81 -3.69 1.07
CA ASN A 47 -13.03 -2.94 0.84
C ASN A 47 -14.16 -3.38 1.79
N VAL A 48 -14.32 -4.69 2.01
CA VAL A 48 -15.32 -5.24 2.94
C VAL A 48 -15.01 -4.82 4.37
N LEU A 49 -13.75 -4.90 4.80
CA LEU A 49 -13.33 -4.49 6.14
C LEU A 49 -13.56 -2.99 6.36
N MET A 50 -13.27 -2.16 5.36
CA MET A 50 -13.50 -0.72 5.42
C MET A 50 -14.98 -0.39 5.55
N LYS A 51 -15.83 -0.97 4.70
CA LYS A 51 -17.29 -0.78 4.75
C LYS A 51 -17.91 -1.31 6.05
N SER A 52 -17.32 -2.36 6.59
CA SER A 52 -17.79 -3.02 7.81
C SER A 52 -17.21 -2.43 9.10
N SER A 53 -16.22 -1.54 9.00
CA SER A 53 -15.42 -1.07 10.14
C SER A 53 -16.27 -0.48 11.28
N VAL A 54 -17.31 0.30 10.96
CA VAL A 54 -18.23 0.89 11.94
C VAL A 54 -19.04 -0.20 12.65
N SER A 55 -19.64 -1.13 11.90
CA SER A 55 -20.41 -2.25 12.44
C SER A 55 -19.56 -3.15 13.33
N ILE A 56 -18.33 -3.45 12.88
CA ILE A 56 -17.40 -4.27 13.64
C ILE A 56 -16.99 -3.55 14.93
N SER A 57 -16.68 -2.24 14.88
CA SER A 57 -16.34 -1.46 16.07
C SER A 57 -17.50 -1.40 17.08
N MET A 58 -18.74 -1.25 16.61
CA MET A 58 -19.93 -1.31 17.45
C MET A 58 -20.08 -2.67 18.13
N LEU A 59 -19.89 -3.78 17.41
CA LEU A 59 -19.94 -5.12 17.99
C LEU A 59 -18.88 -5.34 19.07
N LEU A 60 -17.66 -4.87 18.84
CA LEU A 60 -16.58 -4.96 19.81
C LEU A 60 -16.89 -4.17 21.08
N ASN A 61 -17.39 -2.94 20.93
CA ASN A 61 -17.80 -2.10 22.05
C ASN A 61 -18.95 -2.74 22.84
N MET A 62 -19.94 -3.33 22.16
CA MET A 62 -21.03 -4.05 22.84
C MET A 62 -20.51 -5.24 23.65
N ARG A 63 -19.54 -6.01 23.13
CA ARG A 63 -18.91 -7.12 23.84
C ARG A 63 -18.10 -6.64 25.05
N ALA A 64 -17.33 -5.56 24.89
CA ALA A 64 -16.51 -5.00 25.96
C ALA A 64 -17.37 -4.45 27.12
N SER A 65 -18.49 -3.82 26.80
CA SER A 65 -19.41 -3.22 27.79
C SER A 65 -20.30 -4.25 28.50
N THR A 66 -20.40 -5.49 28.00
CA THR A 66 -21.24 -6.54 28.60
C THR A 66 -20.47 -7.86 28.80
N PRO A 67 -19.44 -7.88 29.67
CA PRO A 67 -18.70 -9.09 29.96
C PRO A 67 -19.63 -10.13 30.60
N GLY A 68 -19.90 -11.22 29.86
CA GLY A 68 -20.79 -12.31 30.27
C GLY A 68 -22.12 -12.41 29.50
N ALA A 69 -22.46 -11.43 28.66
CA ALA A 69 -23.62 -11.55 27.78
C ALA A 69 -23.45 -12.72 26.80
N ARG A 70 -24.48 -13.57 26.70
CA ARG A 70 -24.51 -14.65 25.71
C ARG A 70 -24.64 -14.05 24.32
N MET A 71 -23.55 -14.07 23.58
CA MET A 71 -23.56 -13.67 22.17
C MET A 71 -24.29 -14.73 21.34
N PRO A 72 -25.04 -14.32 20.31
CA PRO A 72 -25.58 -15.24 19.33
C PRO A 72 -24.48 -16.16 18.77
N PRO A 73 -24.77 -17.44 18.50
CA PRO A 73 -23.83 -18.31 17.79
C PRO A 73 -23.32 -17.69 16.48
N THR A 74 -24.19 -16.94 15.80
CA THR A 74 -23.89 -16.20 14.56
C THR A 74 -22.80 -15.15 14.72
N PHE A 75 -22.66 -14.52 15.89
CA PHE A 75 -21.58 -13.56 16.16
C PHE A 75 -20.20 -14.25 16.11
N LYS A 76 -20.07 -15.41 16.74
CA LYS A 76 -18.80 -16.16 16.75
C LYS A 76 -18.41 -16.59 15.34
N SER A 77 -19.34 -17.16 14.59
CA SER A 77 -19.08 -17.63 13.23
C SER A 77 -18.71 -16.48 12.28
N LEU A 78 -19.32 -15.30 12.47
CA LEU A 78 -19.03 -14.13 11.65
C LEU A 78 -17.69 -13.46 12.02
N MET A 79 -17.31 -13.44 13.30
CA MET A 79 -15.97 -13.02 13.72
C MET A 79 -14.90 -14.00 13.25
N ALA A 80 -15.16 -15.31 13.32
CA ALA A 80 -14.26 -16.33 12.80
C ALA A 80 -14.01 -16.12 11.31
N TRP A 81 -15.07 -15.87 10.53
CA TRP A 81 -14.94 -15.50 9.11
C TRP A 81 -14.08 -14.26 8.88
N LEU A 82 -14.33 -13.16 9.59
CA LEU A 82 -13.52 -11.93 9.48
C LEU A 82 -12.04 -12.14 9.83
N LEU A 83 -11.76 -12.97 10.83
CA LEU A 83 -10.38 -13.33 11.21
C LEU A 83 -9.74 -14.23 10.14
N ALA A 84 -10.48 -15.17 9.57
CA ALA A 84 -10.01 -15.96 8.43
C ALA A 84 -9.64 -15.12 7.22
N PHE A 85 -10.48 -14.14 6.88
CA PHE A 85 -10.24 -13.22 5.77
C PHE A 85 -8.91 -12.48 5.92
N THR A 86 -8.54 -12.15 7.14
CA THR A 86 -7.38 -11.29 7.41
C THR A 86 -6.10 -12.09 7.61
N THR A 87 -6.20 -13.35 8.05
CA THR A 87 -5.05 -14.18 8.47
C THR A 87 -4.01 -14.40 7.36
N PRO A 88 -4.39 -14.76 6.11
CA PRO A 88 -3.45 -14.88 5.00
C PRO A 88 -2.69 -13.59 4.68
N TYR A 89 -3.24 -12.43 5.08
CA TYR A 89 -2.71 -11.12 4.71
C TYR A 89 -1.96 -10.42 5.87
N GLN A 90 -1.67 -11.10 6.99
CA GLN A 90 -0.94 -10.54 8.14
C GLN A 90 0.42 -9.90 7.80
N GLN A 91 1.01 -10.26 6.66
CA GLN A 91 2.27 -9.72 6.16
C GLN A 91 2.12 -8.35 5.49
N TYR A 92 0.90 -7.95 5.11
CA TYR A 92 0.61 -6.66 4.48
C TYR A 92 0.25 -5.60 5.53
N ASN A 93 0.63 -4.33 5.31
CA ASN A 93 0.41 -3.25 6.26
C ASN A 93 -1.09 -2.91 6.47
N HIS A 94 -1.93 -3.16 5.47
CA HIS A 94 -3.34 -2.76 5.48
C HIS A 94 -4.26 -3.60 6.38
N PRO A 95 -4.03 -4.88 6.65
CA PRO A 95 -4.78 -5.61 7.68
C PRO A 95 -4.10 -5.61 9.06
N ARG A 96 -2.86 -5.12 9.21
CA ARG A 96 -2.17 -5.10 10.52
C ARG A 96 -2.83 -4.19 11.56
N TRP A 97 -3.40 -3.05 11.16
CA TRP A 97 -4.19 -2.21 12.08
C TRP A 97 -5.43 -2.94 12.59
N PHE A 98 -6.04 -3.78 11.74
CA PHE A 98 -7.13 -4.65 12.12
C PHE A 98 -6.62 -5.70 13.11
N PHE A 99 -5.45 -6.32 12.91
CA PHE A 99 -4.93 -7.26 13.90
C PHE A 99 -4.58 -6.64 15.25
N SER A 100 -3.98 -5.45 15.29
CA SER A 100 -3.61 -4.81 16.55
C SER A 100 -4.82 -4.39 17.38
N HIS A 101 -5.88 -3.90 16.73
CA HIS A 101 -7.11 -3.48 17.40
C HIS A 101 -7.98 -4.68 17.83
N PHE A 102 -7.79 -5.84 17.20
CA PHE A 102 -8.60 -7.05 17.42
C PHE A 102 -7.85 -8.16 18.18
N SER A 103 -6.56 -7.98 18.46
CA SER A 103 -5.75 -8.89 19.26
C SER A 103 -6.33 -9.24 20.65
N PRO A 104 -7.04 -8.33 21.35
CA PRO A 104 -7.68 -8.67 22.63
C PRO A 104 -8.94 -9.54 22.49
N PHE A 105 -9.51 -9.59 21.29
CA PHE A 105 -10.77 -10.28 20.99
C PHE A 105 -10.56 -11.57 20.21
N THR A 106 -9.32 -11.85 19.80
CA THR A 106 -8.93 -13.09 19.14
C THR A 106 -9.07 -14.21 20.18
N PRO A 107 -9.92 -15.22 19.95
CA PRO A 107 -9.91 -16.40 20.81
C PRO A 107 -8.50 -17.01 20.82
N TYR A 108 -8.06 -17.61 21.94
CA TYR A 108 -6.76 -18.27 22.00
C TYR A 108 -6.70 -19.37 20.93
N LEU A 109 -5.98 -19.09 19.83
CA LEU A 109 -5.96 -19.86 18.58
C LEU A 109 -5.11 -21.14 18.70
N TYR A 110 -5.44 -22.05 19.62
CA TYR A 110 -4.79 -23.37 19.63
C TYR A 110 -5.39 -24.31 18.58
N ASP A 111 -6.65 -24.11 18.20
CA ASP A 111 -7.25 -24.80 17.06
C ASP A 111 -8.15 -23.84 16.28
N ILE A 112 -7.58 -23.27 15.23
CA ILE A 112 -8.29 -22.48 14.21
C ILE A 112 -9.50 -23.30 13.72
N GLY A 113 -9.35 -24.61 13.51
CA GLY A 113 -10.37 -25.50 12.95
C GLY A 113 -11.66 -25.65 13.76
N GLU A 114 -11.62 -25.43 15.07
CA GLU A 114 -12.83 -25.48 15.93
C GLU A 114 -13.80 -24.31 15.68
N TYR A 115 -13.29 -23.19 15.14
CA TYR A 115 -14.07 -21.96 14.96
C TYR A 115 -14.51 -21.73 13.52
N PHE A 116 -14.00 -22.51 12.56
CA PHE A 116 -14.42 -22.40 11.18
C PHE A 116 -15.64 -23.29 10.92
N PRO A 117 -16.70 -22.77 10.30
CA PRO A 117 -17.73 -23.63 9.77
C PRO A 117 -17.08 -24.58 8.76
N ARG A 118 -17.44 -25.87 8.81
CA ARG A 118 -16.87 -26.90 7.91
C ARG A 118 -17.06 -26.55 6.43
N SER A 119 -18.01 -25.65 6.11
CA SER A 119 -18.17 -25.01 4.81
C SER A 119 -18.87 -23.65 4.94
N ALA A 120 -18.67 -22.76 3.97
CA ALA A 120 -19.42 -21.51 3.85
C ALA A 120 -20.94 -21.76 3.73
N ALA A 121 -21.34 -22.88 3.12
CA ALA A 121 -22.73 -23.28 2.97
C ALA A 121 -23.45 -23.52 4.32
N LEU A 122 -22.81 -24.21 5.27
CA LEU A 122 -23.37 -24.42 6.61
C LEU A 122 -23.53 -23.10 7.38
N PHE A 123 -22.58 -22.18 7.19
CA PHE A 123 -22.63 -20.85 7.78
C PHE A 123 -23.76 -19.97 7.21
N VAL A 124 -24.03 -20.05 5.91
CA VAL A 124 -25.18 -19.38 5.26
C VAL A 124 -26.50 -19.93 5.82
N ILE A 125 -26.58 -21.24 6.07
CA ILE A 125 -27.76 -21.88 6.68
C ILE A 125 -27.96 -21.40 8.12
N ASP A 126 -26.92 -21.38 8.95
CA ASP A 126 -27.01 -20.91 10.34
C ASP A 126 -27.41 -19.42 10.45
N LEU A 127 -27.08 -18.60 9.45
CA LEU A 127 -27.43 -17.18 9.41
C LEU A 127 -28.80 -16.89 8.81
N SER A 128 -29.38 -17.83 8.05
CA SER A 128 -30.74 -17.70 7.50
C SER A 128 -31.85 -17.70 8.58
N PHE A 129 -31.48 -17.98 9.84
CA PHE A 129 -32.34 -17.86 11.01
C PHE A 129 -32.40 -16.44 11.63
N LEU A 130 -31.66 -15.46 11.09
CA LEU A 130 -31.86 -14.06 11.47
C LEU A 130 -33.17 -13.55 10.84
N PRO A 131 -34.09 -12.95 11.62
CA PRO A 131 -35.32 -12.40 11.05
C PRO A 131 -34.97 -11.31 10.03
N PRO A 132 -35.67 -11.24 8.88
CA PRO A 132 -35.49 -10.15 7.94
C PRO A 132 -35.74 -8.83 8.67
N THR A 133 -34.79 -7.90 8.59
CA THR A 133 -35.01 -6.54 9.08
C THR A 133 -35.98 -5.86 8.13
N ASP A 134 -37.24 -5.72 8.53
CA ASP A 134 -38.23 -4.93 7.80
C ASP A 134 -37.71 -3.50 7.65
N SER A 135 -37.17 -3.19 6.48
CA SER A 135 -36.81 -1.84 6.09
C SER A 135 -38.10 -1.05 5.87
N LEU A 136 -38.34 -0.06 6.72
CA LEU A 136 -39.45 0.88 6.59
C LEU A 136 -39.48 1.53 5.20
N GLY A 137 -40.52 1.18 4.43
CA GLY A 137 -41.28 2.09 3.56
C GLY A 137 -40.69 2.44 2.20
N VAL A 138 -41.06 1.68 1.16
CA VAL A 138 -41.42 2.22 -0.17
C VAL A 138 -42.54 1.33 -0.76
N SER A 139 -43.73 1.90 -0.97
CA SER A 139 -44.86 1.22 -1.64
C SER A 139 -44.56 1.01 -3.14
N PRO A 140 -44.91 -0.16 -3.73
CA PRO A 140 -44.81 -0.35 -5.16
C PRO A 140 -46.07 0.14 -5.89
N VAL A 141 -45.82 0.77 -7.04
CA VAL A 141 -46.78 1.21 -8.06
C VAL A 141 -47.39 -0.01 -8.77
N LEU A 142 -48.70 0.07 -9.01
CA LEU A 142 -49.54 -0.89 -9.72
C LEU A 142 -49.21 -1.02 -11.21
N SER A 143 -49.26 -2.26 -11.73
CA SER A 143 -49.68 -2.59 -13.10
C SER A 143 -49.89 -4.11 -13.31
N PRO A 144 -50.66 -4.54 -14.32
CA PRO A 144 -51.83 -5.38 -14.05
C PRO A 144 -51.82 -6.79 -14.66
N GLY A 145 -52.65 -7.65 -14.06
CA GLY A 145 -53.63 -8.48 -14.77
C GLY A 145 -53.15 -9.73 -15.52
N ALA A 146 -53.38 -10.91 -14.94
CA ALA A 146 -53.76 -12.09 -15.70
C ALA A 146 -54.65 -13.01 -14.86
N ILE A 147 -55.73 -13.43 -15.50
CA ILE A 147 -56.92 -14.12 -15.00
C ILE A 147 -56.64 -15.62 -14.86
N TYR A 148 -57.03 -16.25 -13.74
CA TYR A 148 -57.50 -17.64 -13.71
C TYR A 148 -58.53 -17.85 -12.57
N PRO A 149 -59.58 -18.68 -12.77
CA PRO A 149 -60.62 -18.99 -11.80
C PRO A 149 -60.10 -20.08 -10.83
N GLY A 150 -60.52 -20.18 -9.57
CA GLY A 150 -61.85 -20.00 -9.03
C GLY A 150 -62.21 -21.32 -8.34
N LEU A 151 -62.00 -21.41 -7.03
CA LEU A 151 -62.51 -22.46 -6.14
C LEU A 151 -62.50 -21.90 -4.71
N GLU A 152 -63.66 -21.38 -4.29
CA GLU A 152 -64.03 -21.12 -2.90
C GLU A 152 -64.30 -22.45 -2.16
N PRO A 153 -64.12 -22.54 -0.82
CA PRO A 153 -65.24 -22.25 0.10
C PRO A 153 -64.78 -21.76 1.51
N PRO A 154 -65.64 -21.68 2.55
CA PRO A 154 -66.52 -20.54 2.79
C PRO A 154 -66.42 -19.94 4.22
N TYR A 155 -66.90 -18.70 4.35
CA TYR A 155 -67.56 -18.06 5.51
C TYR A 155 -67.17 -18.42 6.96
N ARG A 156 -66.74 -17.39 7.72
CA ARG A 156 -67.54 -16.90 8.87
C ARG A 156 -67.26 -15.45 9.23
N ARG A 157 -68.37 -14.72 9.35
CA ARG A 157 -68.55 -13.33 9.78
C ARG A 157 -68.81 -13.32 11.30
N ALA A 158 -68.34 -12.31 12.02
CA ALA A 158 -69.18 -11.40 12.83
C ALA A 158 -68.44 -10.74 14.03
N THR A 159 -68.56 -9.39 14.06
CA THR A 159 -68.89 -8.50 15.20
C THR A 159 -67.98 -8.45 16.44
N GLY A 160 -67.58 -7.29 17.01
CA GLY A 160 -68.05 -5.91 16.90
C GLY A 160 -67.18 -4.92 17.71
N PRO A 161 -67.58 -3.64 17.84
CA PRO A 161 -66.79 -2.49 18.35
C PRO A 161 -67.31 -2.03 19.76
N PRO A 162 -67.15 -0.78 20.31
CA PRO A 162 -66.44 0.46 19.87
C PRO A 162 -65.75 1.33 20.98
N SER A 163 -65.22 2.51 20.55
CA SER A 163 -65.07 3.81 21.27
C SER A 163 -63.87 3.97 22.24
N VAL A 164 -63.16 5.12 22.39
CA VAL A 164 -63.58 6.51 22.71
C VAL A 164 -62.41 7.52 22.49
N VAL A 165 -62.69 8.63 21.78
CA VAL A 165 -62.38 10.09 21.97
C VAL A 165 -60.94 10.67 22.10
N PHE A 166 -60.68 11.63 21.18
CA PHE A 166 -59.86 12.89 21.09
C PHE A 166 -59.41 13.65 22.38
N PRO A 167 -58.57 14.75 22.34
CA PRO A 167 -58.31 15.68 21.22
C PRO A 167 -56.89 16.30 21.01
N ASN A 168 -56.76 16.89 19.81
CA ASN A 168 -56.06 18.12 19.37
C ASN A 168 -54.74 18.61 20.02
N SER A 169 -53.79 18.94 19.15
CA SER A 169 -53.29 20.33 19.04
C SER A 169 -52.69 20.63 17.67
N THR A 170 -53.17 21.74 17.10
CA THR A 170 -52.77 22.37 15.85
C THR A 170 -51.79 23.51 16.16
N VAL A 171 -50.65 23.64 15.47
CA VAL A 171 -50.00 24.94 15.23
C VAL A 171 -49.34 24.95 13.85
N PHE A 172 -49.72 25.97 13.08
CA PHE A 172 -49.21 26.39 11.76
C PHE A 172 -47.88 27.17 11.87
N SER A 173 -47.05 27.11 10.82
CA SER A 173 -46.41 28.23 10.08
C SER A 173 -45.11 27.74 9.43
N SER A 174 -45.01 27.62 8.11
CA SER A 174 -44.77 28.71 7.13
C SER A 174 -43.43 29.42 7.36
N VAL A 175 -42.47 29.27 6.44
CA VAL A 175 -41.80 30.36 5.68
C VAL A 175 -40.77 29.77 4.70
N SER A 176 -41.08 29.99 3.42
CA SER A 176 -40.26 30.34 2.24
C SER A 176 -38.99 29.59 1.79
N PRO A 177 -38.85 29.37 0.47
CA PRO A 177 -37.65 28.85 -0.19
C PRO A 177 -36.62 29.96 -0.49
N VAL A 178 -35.33 29.62 -0.34
CA VAL A 178 -34.16 30.45 -0.69
C VAL A 178 -33.66 30.05 -2.09
N PRO A 179 -33.16 31.01 -2.91
CA PRO A 179 -33.14 30.89 -4.36
C PRO A 179 -31.86 30.26 -4.93
N SER A 180 -32.03 29.63 -6.09
CA SER A 180 -30.96 29.16 -6.98
C SER A 180 -30.13 30.33 -7.55
N PRO A 181 -28.78 30.25 -7.55
CA PRO A 181 -27.97 31.14 -8.37
C PRO A 181 -27.86 30.62 -9.80
N GLY A 182 -28.17 31.53 -10.72
CA GLY A 182 -28.13 31.36 -12.17
C GLY A 182 -26.75 31.05 -12.73
N GLY A 183 -26.80 30.51 -13.94
CA GLY A 183 -25.65 29.97 -14.65
C GLY A 183 -24.63 30.98 -15.13
N THR A 184 -23.48 30.44 -15.50
CA THR A 184 -22.55 31.07 -16.43
C THR A 184 -22.26 30.07 -17.54
N ARG A 185 -22.87 30.32 -18.70
CA ARG A 185 -22.54 29.68 -19.98
C ARG A 185 -21.05 29.90 -20.25
N ARG A 186 -20.29 28.80 -20.38
CA ARG A 186 -18.93 28.84 -20.90
C ARG A 186 -19.00 28.74 -22.42
N ALA A 187 -18.71 29.85 -23.10
CA ALA A 187 -18.60 29.92 -24.54
C ALA A 187 -17.39 29.09 -25.01
N THR A 188 -17.67 28.13 -25.89
CA THR A 188 -16.71 27.43 -26.74
C THR A 188 -16.20 28.37 -27.83
N SER A 189 -14.91 28.72 -27.79
CA SER A 189 -14.23 29.36 -28.91
C SER A 189 -13.86 28.31 -29.97
N PRO A 190 -14.12 28.58 -31.26
CA PRO A 190 -13.77 27.66 -32.34
C PRO A 190 -12.28 27.75 -32.70
N ARG A 191 -11.77 26.58 -33.04
CA ARG A 191 -10.42 26.24 -33.50
C ARG A 191 -10.26 26.70 -34.95
N SER A 192 -9.52 27.79 -35.18
CA SER A 192 -9.11 28.17 -36.54
C SER A 192 -7.95 27.30 -37.02
N VAL A 193 -8.24 26.57 -38.08
CA VAL A 193 -7.29 25.87 -38.95
C VAL A 193 -6.74 26.90 -39.95
N VAL A 194 -5.43 27.11 -39.98
CA VAL A 194 -4.75 27.77 -41.11
C VAL A 194 -3.55 26.91 -41.50
N SER A 195 -3.56 26.53 -42.78
CA SER A 195 -2.56 25.76 -43.50
C SER A 195 -1.33 26.61 -43.88
N PRO A 196 -0.24 25.98 -44.36
CA PRO A 196 1.10 26.55 -44.39
C PRO A 196 1.41 27.28 -45.70
N ASN A 197 2.26 28.32 -45.64
CA ASN A 197 3.17 28.62 -46.75
C ASN A 197 4.35 29.53 -46.36
N SER A 198 5.55 28.99 -46.59
CA SER A 198 6.70 29.59 -47.27
C SER A 198 7.16 31.02 -46.92
N ARG A 199 8.37 31.14 -46.36
CA ARG A 199 9.57 31.73 -47.02
C ARG A 199 10.73 31.96 -46.04
N THR A 200 11.87 31.39 -46.40
CA THR A 200 13.20 32.02 -46.48
C THR A 200 13.52 33.14 -45.49
N SER A 201 14.45 32.89 -44.57
CA SER A 201 15.43 33.87 -44.10
C SER A 201 16.64 33.17 -43.48
N CYS A 202 17.75 33.29 -44.21
CA CYS A 202 19.12 33.09 -43.81
C CYS A 202 19.43 33.79 -42.48
N VAL A 203 20.01 33.06 -41.52
CA VAL A 203 20.68 33.66 -40.36
C VAL A 203 22.07 33.04 -40.24
N SER A 204 23.04 33.93 -40.41
CA SER A 204 24.47 33.70 -40.38
C SER A 204 24.92 33.17 -39.01
N THR A 205 25.70 32.10 -39.06
CA THR A 205 26.47 31.55 -37.94
C THR A 205 27.64 32.48 -37.63
N PRO A 206 27.80 33.02 -36.40
CA PRO A 206 29.05 33.63 -36.01
C PRO A 206 30.04 32.54 -35.57
N GLN A 207 31.17 32.46 -36.28
CA GLN A 207 32.37 31.75 -35.84
C GLN A 207 32.87 32.39 -34.54
N ILE A 208 33.10 31.56 -33.52
CA ILE A 208 33.86 31.92 -32.32
C ILE A 208 35.15 31.09 -32.31
N PRO A 209 36.31 31.73 -32.04
CA PRO A 209 37.63 31.15 -32.21
C PRO A 209 38.02 30.14 -31.12
N SER A 210 38.82 29.17 -31.54
CA SER A 210 39.53 28.20 -30.71
C SER A 210 40.47 28.88 -29.71
N PRO A 211 40.55 28.41 -28.45
CA PRO A 211 41.72 28.64 -27.63
C PRO A 211 42.66 27.43 -27.66
N VAL A 212 43.86 27.67 -28.17
CA VAL A 212 45.09 26.96 -27.83
C VAL A 212 45.37 27.18 -26.34
N SER A 213 45.53 26.10 -25.56
CA SER A 213 46.37 26.13 -24.35
C SER A 213 46.78 24.72 -23.96
N THR A 214 48.00 24.42 -24.38
CA THR A 214 48.94 23.43 -23.87
C THR A 214 49.01 23.50 -22.34
N ARG A 215 48.62 22.42 -21.66
CA ARG A 215 48.89 22.24 -20.23
C ARG A 215 49.72 20.98 -20.03
N SER A 216 50.96 21.21 -19.64
CA SER A 216 51.98 20.21 -19.31
C SER A 216 51.52 19.29 -18.15
N PRO A 217 51.94 18.02 -18.14
CA PRO A 217 51.74 17.13 -17.00
C PRO A 217 52.72 17.44 -15.85
N PRO A 218 52.32 17.28 -14.58
CA PRO A 218 53.21 17.42 -13.43
C PRO A 218 54.17 16.22 -13.30
N PRO A 219 55.35 16.41 -12.67
CA PRO A 219 56.35 15.36 -12.53
C PRO A 219 55.91 14.30 -11.51
N HIS A 220 56.03 13.04 -11.90
CA HIS A 220 55.86 11.88 -11.03
C HIS A 220 56.93 11.85 -9.95
N LEU A 221 56.50 11.80 -8.69
CA LEU A 221 57.35 11.41 -7.56
C LEU A 221 57.46 9.89 -7.48
N PRO A 222 58.64 9.32 -7.18
CA PRO A 222 58.84 7.88 -7.08
C PRO A 222 58.17 7.33 -5.81
N VAL A 223 57.25 6.39 -6.00
CA VAL A 223 56.70 5.55 -4.93
C VAL A 223 57.77 4.53 -4.55
N VAL A 224 58.31 4.69 -3.34
CA VAL A 224 59.21 3.74 -2.69
C VAL A 224 58.40 2.54 -2.20
N LEU A 225 58.63 1.37 -2.80
CA LEU A 225 58.20 0.08 -2.27
C LEU A 225 59.12 -0.33 -1.10
N PRO A 226 58.60 -0.66 0.08
CA PRO A 226 59.30 -1.54 1.00
C PRO A 226 59.07 -3.00 0.59
N SER A 227 60.11 -3.59 -0.01
CA SER A 227 60.28 -5.03 -0.08
C SER A 227 60.53 -5.56 1.33
N ASN A 228 59.61 -6.35 1.87
CA ASN A 228 59.91 -7.23 3.01
C ASN A 228 59.65 -8.68 2.59
N LEU A 229 60.78 -9.33 2.31
CA LEU A 229 60.97 -10.77 2.18
C LEU A 229 60.98 -11.44 3.56
N ALA A 230 60.68 -12.74 3.52
CA ALA A 230 60.93 -13.81 4.50
C ALA A 230 59.74 -14.22 5.39
N PRO A 231 59.75 -15.46 5.93
CA PRO A 231 59.93 -16.72 5.21
C PRO A 231 58.84 -17.75 5.58
N ALA A 232 58.72 -18.78 4.74
CA ALA A 232 57.90 -19.97 4.98
C ALA A 232 58.39 -20.78 6.20
N PRO A 233 57.46 -21.40 6.95
CA PRO A 233 57.76 -22.63 7.67
C PRO A 233 57.20 -23.84 6.90
N SER A 234 58.13 -24.65 6.40
CA SER A 234 57.89 -26.05 6.09
C SER A 234 57.71 -26.82 7.40
N VAL A 235 56.57 -27.48 7.59
CA VAL A 235 56.47 -28.58 8.56
C VAL A 235 55.80 -29.75 7.85
N SER A 236 56.65 -30.74 7.59
CA SER A 236 56.30 -32.09 7.17
C SER A 236 55.91 -32.91 8.40
N ALA A 237 55.18 -34.01 8.15
CA ALA A 237 55.06 -35.24 8.94
C ALA A 237 53.65 -35.65 9.41
N ALA A 238 53.35 -36.89 8.99
CA ALA A 238 52.54 -37.91 9.66
C ALA A 238 51.03 -37.99 9.34
N GLN A 239 50.73 -38.69 8.24
CA GLN A 239 49.53 -39.54 8.13
C GLN A 239 49.58 -40.68 9.16
N PRO A 240 48.44 -40.97 9.81
CA PRO A 240 48.08 -42.33 10.17
C PRO A 240 46.99 -42.85 9.23
N SER A 241 47.32 -43.92 8.50
CA SER A 241 46.36 -44.73 7.77
C SER A 241 45.49 -45.50 8.75
N GLN A 242 44.27 -45.01 9.02
CA GLN A 242 43.23 -45.83 9.65
C GLN A 242 42.25 -46.36 8.59
N ARG A 243 42.49 -47.63 8.24
CA ARG A 243 41.53 -48.52 7.57
C ARG A 243 40.41 -48.85 8.56
N SER A 244 39.30 -48.10 8.50
CA SER A 244 38.06 -48.54 9.14
C SER A 244 37.21 -49.31 8.13
N ARG A 245 37.14 -50.63 8.35
CA ARG A 245 36.20 -51.54 7.68
C ARG A 245 34.78 -51.08 7.92
N GLY A 246 33.98 -51.18 6.86
CA GLY A 246 32.61 -50.69 6.78
C GLY A 246 31.68 -51.19 7.88
N THR A 247 30.87 -50.25 8.37
CA THR A 247 29.53 -50.52 8.87
C THR A 247 28.59 -49.74 7.97
N LEU A 248 27.84 -50.45 7.14
CA LEU A 248 26.78 -49.89 6.30
C LEU A 248 25.65 -49.40 7.22
N ILE A 249 25.76 -48.18 7.72
CA ILE A 249 24.63 -47.50 8.36
C ILE A 249 23.68 -47.10 7.22
N PRO A 250 22.40 -47.49 7.26
CA PRO A 250 21.41 -47.00 6.31
C PRO A 250 21.30 -45.48 6.51
N VAL A 251 21.90 -44.71 5.59
CA VAL A 251 21.72 -43.26 5.54
C VAL A 251 20.26 -43.04 5.15
N LEU A 252 19.43 -42.78 6.16
CA LEU A 252 18.07 -42.31 5.98
C LEU A 252 18.11 -41.14 4.99
N PRO A 253 17.28 -41.12 3.94
CA PRO A 253 17.23 -40.03 2.98
C PRO A 253 16.90 -38.75 3.76
N LEU A 254 17.93 -37.95 4.01
CA LEU A 254 17.81 -36.62 4.58
C LEU A 254 16.90 -35.88 3.60
N LYS A 255 15.65 -35.64 3.98
CA LYS A 255 14.72 -34.80 3.21
C LYS A 255 15.46 -33.49 2.97
N GLN A 256 16.05 -33.35 1.78
CA GLN A 256 16.58 -32.09 1.33
C GLN A 256 15.37 -31.18 1.32
N ASN A 257 15.30 -30.30 2.33
CA ASN A 257 14.44 -29.14 2.26
C ASN A 257 14.96 -28.35 1.05
N HIS A 258 14.38 -28.65 -0.12
CA HIS A 258 14.57 -27.90 -1.33
C HIS A 258 13.99 -26.52 -1.03
N GLY A 259 14.85 -25.66 -0.49
CA GLY A 259 14.55 -24.25 -0.37
C GLY A 259 14.14 -23.72 -1.75
N PRO A 260 13.47 -22.56 -1.78
CA PRO A 260 13.02 -21.97 -3.04
C PRO A 260 14.18 -21.94 -4.06
N PRO A 261 13.90 -22.23 -5.33
CA PRO A 261 14.92 -22.33 -6.36
C PRO A 261 15.80 -21.07 -6.35
N ARG A 262 17.11 -21.31 -6.32
CA ARG A 262 18.14 -20.28 -6.36
C ARG A 262 18.83 -20.38 -7.70
N PHE A 263 19.14 -19.23 -8.29
CA PHE A 263 19.98 -19.17 -9.47
C PHE A 263 21.25 -18.39 -9.16
N VAL A 264 22.30 -18.70 -9.91
CA VAL A 264 23.63 -18.14 -9.73
C VAL A 264 23.91 -17.24 -10.94
N SER A 265 24.21 -15.96 -10.70
CA SER A 265 24.60 -15.06 -11.78
C SER A 265 25.97 -15.43 -12.34
N ALA A 266 26.34 -14.84 -13.48
CA ALA A 266 27.65 -15.03 -14.09
C ALA A 266 28.82 -14.64 -13.16
N LYS A 267 28.58 -13.79 -12.15
CA LYS A 267 29.59 -13.39 -11.13
C LYS A 267 29.61 -14.32 -9.91
N GLY A 268 28.84 -15.40 -9.90
CA GLY A 268 28.74 -16.31 -8.75
C GLY A 268 27.79 -15.82 -7.65
N ASN A 269 27.06 -14.73 -7.87
CA ASN A 269 26.10 -14.21 -6.90
C ASN A 269 24.82 -15.04 -6.91
N VAL A 270 24.39 -15.47 -5.72
CA VAL A 270 23.18 -16.27 -5.57
C VAL A 270 21.98 -15.37 -5.30
N TYR A 271 20.94 -15.49 -6.13
CA TYR A 271 19.66 -14.81 -5.98
C TYR A 271 18.51 -15.80 -5.85
N GLN A 272 17.42 -15.35 -5.23
CA GLN A 272 16.18 -16.10 -5.21
C GLN A 272 15.49 -15.94 -6.57
N HIS A 273 14.92 -17.03 -7.11
CA HIS A 273 14.19 -16.98 -8.37
C HIS A 273 13.02 -15.97 -8.35
N ALA A 274 12.41 -15.74 -7.18
CA ALA A 274 11.35 -14.73 -7.01
C ALA A 274 11.81 -13.28 -7.19
N MET A 275 13.12 -13.01 -7.18
CA MET A 275 13.68 -11.68 -7.42
C MET A 275 13.93 -11.38 -8.89
N PHE A 276 14.38 -12.37 -9.66
CA PHE A 276 14.59 -12.27 -11.10
C PHE A 276 14.00 -13.54 -11.74
N TYR A 277 12.84 -13.40 -12.38
CA TYR A 277 12.19 -14.52 -13.04
C TYR A 277 12.85 -14.76 -14.40
N VAL A 278 13.84 -15.65 -14.43
CA VAL A 278 14.52 -16.07 -15.65
C VAL A 278 13.69 -17.16 -16.32
N SER A 279 13.44 -17.03 -17.62
CA SER A 279 12.57 -17.96 -18.36
C SER A 279 13.34 -19.21 -18.80
N ASP A 280 12.98 -20.38 -18.27
CA ASP A 280 13.63 -21.65 -18.62
C ASP A 280 13.30 -22.15 -20.04
N THR A 281 12.30 -21.56 -20.69
CA THR A 281 11.77 -22.04 -21.99
C THR A 281 12.48 -21.50 -23.22
N ASN A 282 13.27 -20.43 -23.10
CA ASN A 282 13.90 -19.77 -24.25
C ASN A 282 15.36 -19.43 -23.94
N SER A 283 16.28 -20.22 -24.50
CA SER A 283 17.72 -20.09 -24.26
C SER A 283 18.31 -18.75 -24.73
N THR A 284 17.76 -18.15 -25.80
CA THR A 284 18.20 -16.84 -26.26
C THR A 284 17.80 -15.74 -25.27
N LEU A 285 16.57 -15.82 -24.75
CA LEU A 285 16.05 -14.87 -23.77
C LEU A 285 16.83 -14.96 -22.44
N ASP A 286 17.14 -16.18 -21.99
CA ASP A 286 17.96 -16.44 -20.80
C ASP A 286 19.33 -15.75 -20.93
N ALA A 287 20.01 -15.92 -22.07
CA ALA A 287 21.31 -15.26 -22.31
C ALA A 287 21.22 -13.72 -22.22
N GLU A 288 20.15 -13.12 -22.76
CA GLU A 288 19.90 -11.67 -22.67
C GLU A 288 19.60 -11.21 -21.24
N GLN A 289 18.77 -11.97 -20.53
CA GLN A 289 18.42 -11.73 -19.13
C GLN A 289 19.65 -11.80 -18.22
N MET A 290 20.52 -12.78 -18.43
CA MET A 290 21.77 -12.94 -17.69
C MET A 290 22.78 -11.85 -17.99
N LYS A 291 22.86 -11.40 -19.25
CA LYS A 291 23.67 -10.25 -19.65
C LYS A 291 23.20 -8.96 -18.97
N ALA A 292 21.89 -8.70 -18.97
CA ALA A 292 21.30 -7.53 -18.32
C ALA A 292 21.48 -7.57 -16.79
N LEU A 293 21.33 -8.74 -16.17
CA LEU A 293 21.60 -8.91 -14.74
C LEU A 293 23.07 -8.60 -14.42
N THR A 294 24.00 -9.10 -15.23
CA THR A 294 25.44 -8.81 -15.06
C THR A 294 25.74 -7.31 -15.15
N ALA A 295 25.01 -6.59 -16.00
CA ALA A 295 25.10 -5.12 -16.08
C ALA A 295 24.57 -4.44 -14.80
N LEU A 296 23.44 -4.91 -14.25
CA LEU A 296 22.94 -4.42 -12.96
C LEU A 296 23.92 -4.66 -11.81
N GLU A 297 24.54 -5.84 -11.75
CA GLU A 297 25.58 -6.16 -10.76
C GLU A 297 26.88 -5.37 -10.93
N LYS A 298 27.06 -4.68 -12.06
CA LYS A 298 28.16 -3.74 -12.24
C LYS A 298 27.79 -2.36 -11.72
N ALA A 299 26.51 -1.99 -11.80
CA ALA A 299 26.01 -0.69 -11.37
C ALA A 299 25.68 -0.64 -9.86
N PHE A 300 25.23 -1.75 -9.29
CA PHE A 300 24.70 -1.81 -7.93
C PHE A 300 25.30 -2.98 -7.14
N SER A 301 25.35 -2.80 -5.81
CA SER A 301 25.78 -3.87 -4.91
C SER A 301 24.76 -5.00 -4.85
N GLN A 302 25.24 -6.22 -4.61
CA GLN A 302 24.40 -7.41 -4.46
C GLN A 302 23.34 -7.21 -3.36
N ASP A 303 23.72 -6.60 -2.23
CA ASP A 303 22.82 -6.39 -1.11
C ASP A 303 21.68 -5.44 -1.46
N GLN A 304 21.94 -4.41 -2.28
CA GLN A 304 20.90 -3.53 -2.80
C GLN A 304 19.95 -4.27 -3.72
N LEU A 305 20.47 -5.05 -4.68
CA LEU A 305 19.65 -5.85 -5.60
C LEU A 305 18.75 -6.82 -4.83
N ARG A 306 19.24 -7.42 -3.74
CA ARG A 306 18.48 -8.29 -2.82
C ARG A 306 17.32 -7.64 -2.09
N LYS A 307 17.20 -6.32 -2.09
CA LYS A 307 16.06 -5.60 -1.50
C LYS A 307 14.92 -5.35 -2.48
N HIS A 308 15.07 -5.73 -3.75
CA HIS A 308 14.07 -5.49 -4.80
C HIS A 308 13.70 -6.79 -5.49
N ARG A 309 12.46 -6.84 -5.98
CA ARG A 309 12.05 -7.77 -7.03
C ARG A 309 12.20 -7.06 -8.37
N PHE A 310 12.47 -7.79 -9.43
CA PHE A 310 12.64 -7.25 -10.77
C PHE A 310 11.72 -7.99 -11.73
N GLU A 311 11.23 -7.27 -12.72
CA GLU A 311 10.49 -7.82 -13.84
C GLU A 311 11.25 -7.56 -15.13
N TRP A 312 11.20 -8.53 -16.03
CA TRP A 312 11.78 -8.40 -17.35
C TRP A 312 10.79 -7.68 -18.27
N VAL A 313 11.10 -6.46 -18.67
CA VAL A 313 10.24 -5.61 -19.51
C VAL A 313 11.09 -4.98 -20.60
N GLU A 314 10.68 -5.13 -21.87
CA GLU A 314 11.36 -4.50 -23.01
C GLU A 314 12.88 -4.76 -23.05
N ASN A 315 13.28 -6.00 -22.77
CA ASN A 315 14.69 -6.45 -22.72
C ASN A 315 15.54 -5.78 -21.62
N GLU A 316 14.92 -5.31 -20.55
CA GLU A 316 15.56 -4.70 -19.40
C GLU A 316 14.98 -5.25 -18.08
N TRP A 317 15.81 -5.37 -17.05
CA TRP A 317 15.35 -5.65 -15.69
C TRP A 317 14.89 -4.37 -15.01
N LEU A 318 13.57 -4.23 -14.77
CA LEU A 318 13.00 -3.10 -14.06
C LEU A 318 12.68 -3.48 -12.62
N PRO A 319 13.05 -2.68 -11.60
CA PRO A 319 12.66 -2.95 -10.24
C PRO A 319 11.13 -2.83 -10.10
N ASP A 320 10.56 -3.73 -9.32
CA ASP A 320 9.19 -3.67 -8.84
C ASP A 320 9.16 -2.78 -7.60
N PHE A 321 9.00 -1.48 -7.85
CA PHE A 321 8.96 -0.48 -6.79
C PHE A 321 7.52 -0.24 -6.36
N GLU A 322 7.05 -0.94 -5.34
CA GLU A 322 5.65 -0.89 -4.91
C GLU A 322 5.27 0.45 -4.25
N SER A 323 6.14 0.98 -3.40
CA SER A 323 5.85 2.17 -2.58
C SER A 323 7.10 2.88 -2.10
N PHE A 324 6.97 4.19 -1.89
CA PHE A 324 7.98 4.97 -1.19
C PHE A 324 8.08 4.55 0.28
N TRP A 325 9.23 4.83 0.89
CA TRP A 325 9.41 4.59 2.31
C TRP A 325 8.36 5.35 3.14
N THR A 326 7.81 4.65 4.12
CA THR A 326 6.84 5.16 5.09
C THR A 326 7.25 4.69 6.49
N PRO A 327 7.14 5.56 7.52
CA PRO A 327 7.33 5.15 8.90
C PRO A 327 6.37 4.04 9.30
N ARG A 328 6.82 3.10 10.14
CA ARG A 328 6.00 1.95 10.58
C ARG A 328 4.72 2.37 11.34
N ILE A 329 4.74 3.52 12.00
CA ILE A 329 3.67 3.97 12.90
C ILE A 329 2.83 5.05 12.18
N GLY A 330 2.12 4.67 11.12
CA GLY A 330 1.06 5.47 10.47
C GLY A 330 1.38 6.93 10.11
N GLY A 331 2.65 7.31 10.15
CA GLY A 331 3.12 8.68 10.09
C GLY A 331 3.54 9.06 8.68
N TYR A 332 3.70 10.36 8.46
CA TYR A 332 4.35 10.87 7.28
C TYR A 332 5.87 10.83 7.49
N PRO A 333 6.66 10.54 6.44
CA PRO A 333 8.11 10.64 6.55
C PRO A 333 8.52 12.07 6.91
N SER A 334 9.55 12.19 7.73
CA SER A 334 10.23 13.45 8.01
C SER A 334 10.94 13.99 6.75
N LEU A 335 11.34 15.26 6.78
CA LEU A 335 12.05 15.88 5.65
C LEU A 335 13.42 15.21 5.43
N GLU A 336 14.06 14.83 6.53
CA GLU A 336 15.32 14.10 6.59
C GLU A 336 15.18 12.71 5.95
N GLU A 337 14.12 11.98 6.28
CA GLU A 337 13.84 10.66 5.69
C GLU A 337 13.54 10.76 4.19
N ILE A 338 12.79 11.79 3.75
CA ILE A 338 12.55 12.03 2.31
C ILE A 338 13.87 12.31 1.59
N TRP A 339 14.72 13.16 2.17
CA TRP A 339 16.02 13.47 1.57
C TRP A 339 16.93 12.24 1.52
N LYS A 340 17.02 11.51 2.64
CA LYS A 340 17.83 10.29 2.76
C LYS A 340 17.40 9.21 1.77
N GLU A 341 16.09 8.97 1.62
CA GLU A 341 15.59 8.03 0.60
C GLU A 341 15.96 8.48 -0.82
N HIS A 342 15.97 9.78 -1.07
CA HIS A 342 16.35 10.32 -2.37
C HIS A 342 17.85 10.17 -2.67
N SER A 343 18.73 10.51 -1.72
CA SER A 343 20.18 10.52 -1.92
C SER A 343 20.82 9.14 -1.75
N GLU A 344 20.53 8.47 -0.63
CA GLU A 344 21.19 7.25 -0.18
C GLU A 344 20.31 6.01 -0.35
N GLY A 345 19.00 6.19 -0.34
CA GLY A 345 18.03 5.09 -0.23
C GLY A 345 17.72 4.75 1.22
N MET A 346 16.73 3.87 1.44
CA MET A 346 16.28 3.46 2.78
C MET A 346 16.30 1.95 2.92
N ASN A 347 16.73 1.43 4.09
CA ASN A 347 16.79 0.00 4.40
C ASN A 347 17.62 -0.84 3.38
N GLY A 348 18.69 -0.25 2.86
CA GLY A 348 19.54 -0.87 1.83
C GLY A 348 18.89 -0.96 0.45
N ARG A 349 17.74 -0.30 0.23
CA ARG A 349 17.15 -0.16 -1.10
C ARG A 349 17.93 0.87 -1.93
N LEU A 350 17.82 0.79 -3.26
CA LEU A 350 18.31 1.80 -4.19
C LEU A 350 17.70 3.17 -3.88
N SER A 351 18.49 4.22 -4.03
CA SER A 351 18.01 5.59 -3.84
C SER A 351 17.13 6.03 -5.00
N ILE A 352 16.23 7.00 -4.77
CA ILE A 352 15.39 7.54 -5.86
C ILE A 352 16.25 8.18 -6.95
N LYS A 353 17.41 8.77 -6.58
CA LYS A 353 18.39 9.27 -7.53
C LYS A 353 18.93 8.15 -8.44
N GLN A 354 19.38 7.04 -7.86
CA GLN A 354 19.84 5.87 -8.62
C GLN A 354 18.75 5.30 -9.54
N LEU A 355 17.52 5.19 -9.03
CA LEU A 355 16.37 4.73 -9.82
C LEU A 355 16.12 5.63 -11.05
N ARG A 356 16.21 6.95 -10.87
CA ARG A 356 16.03 7.93 -11.95
C ARG A 356 17.19 7.91 -12.94
N GLU A 357 18.42 7.80 -12.46
CA GLU A 357 19.61 7.78 -13.33
C GLU A 357 19.63 6.55 -14.24
N HIS A 358 19.28 5.37 -13.71
CA HIS A 358 19.37 4.13 -14.47
C HIS A 358 18.13 3.86 -15.33
N TRP A 359 16.92 4.04 -14.79
CA TRP A 359 15.66 3.70 -15.50
C TRP A 359 14.82 4.92 -15.91
N GLY A 360 15.23 6.14 -15.58
CA GLY A 360 14.48 7.36 -15.90
C GLY A 360 13.11 7.40 -15.22
N ALA A 361 12.05 7.50 -16.03
CA ALA A 361 10.67 7.48 -15.54
C ALA A 361 10.07 6.06 -15.48
N ARG A 362 10.72 5.06 -16.08
CA ARG A 362 10.16 3.71 -16.30
C ARG A 362 10.03 2.90 -15.01
N TRP A 363 10.91 3.10 -14.03
CA TRP A 363 10.87 2.38 -12.74
C TRP A 363 9.55 2.51 -11.98
N ARG A 364 8.72 3.53 -12.27
CA ARG A 364 7.41 3.75 -11.64
C ARG A 364 6.26 3.00 -12.32
N ARG A 365 6.49 2.35 -13.45
CA ARG A 365 5.51 1.47 -14.15
C ARG A 365 4.11 2.06 -14.34
N ARG A 366 4.03 3.38 -14.60
CA ARG A 366 2.77 4.16 -14.72
C ARG A 366 1.83 4.08 -13.50
N ILE A 367 2.32 3.71 -12.33
CA ILE A 367 1.52 3.66 -11.09
C ILE A 367 1.18 5.11 -10.66
N PRO A 368 -0.11 5.54 -10.66
CA PRO A 368 -0.47 6.94 -10.43
C PRO A 368 -0.16 7.44 -9.01
N SER A 369 -0.22 6.56 -8.01
CA SER A 369 0.12 6.88 -6.62
C SER A 369 1.60 7.25 -6.49
N LEU A 370 2.51 6.49 -7.12
CA LEU A 370 3.93 6.79 -7.14
C LEU A 370 4.23 8.11 -7.85
N LYS A 371 3.55 8.38 -8.98
CA LYS A 371 3.75 9.64 -9.71
C LYS A 371 3.36 10.85 -8.84
N THR A 372 2.23 10.77 -8.16
CA THR A 372 1.74 11.84 -7.29
C THR A 372 2.69 12.06 -6.12
N GLU A 373 3.12 10.98 -5.47
CA GLU A 373 3.99 11.05 -4.31
C GLU A 373 5.41 11.52 -4.66
N GLU A 374 5.96 11.10 -5.81
CA GLU A 374 7.24 11.62 -6.31
C GLU A 374 7.15 13.12 -6.57
N SER A 375 6.05 13.60 -7.16
CA SER A 375 5.83 15.02 -7.42
C SER A 375 5.87 15.85 -6.14
N ARG A 376 5.25 15.35 -5.06
CA ARG A 376 5.31 15.96 -3.73
C ARG A 376 6.74 15.98 -3.19
N ARG A 377 7.40 14.83 -3.14
CA ARG A 377 8.76 14.69 -2.57
C ARG A 377 9.80 15.49 -3.35
N LYS A 378 9.63 15.64 -4.67
CA LYS A 378 10.47 16.48 -5.53
C LYS A 378 10.52 17.94 -5.08
N LYS A 379 9.47 18.46 -4.44
CA LYS A 379 9.46 19.82 -3.89
C LYS A 379 10.40 19.96 -2.70
N VAL A 380 10.36 19.02 -1.76
CA VAL A 380 11.30 18.97 -0.62
C VAL A 380 12.73 18.82 -1.12
N ILE A 381 12.97 17.89 -2.06
CA ILE A 381 14.29 17.66 -2.65
C ILE A 381 14.81 18.92 -3.35
N SER A 382 13.96 19.61 -4.11
CA SER A 382 14.33 20.88 -4.77
C SER A 382 14.69 21.95 -3.75
N LEU A 383 13.90 22.09 -2.69
CA LEU A 383 14.12 23.08 -1.64
C LEU A 383 15.45 22.84 -0.92
N VAL A 384 15.69 21.62 -0.44
CA VAL A 384 16.95 21.23 0.23
C VAL A 384 18.12 21.44 -0.72
N GLY A 385 17.98 21.05 -1.99
CA GLY A 385 18.99 21.28 -3.02
C GLY A 385 19.35 22.76 -3.18
N LYS A 386 18.35 23.66 -3.28
CA LYS A 386 18.58 25.11 -3.39
C LYS A 386 19.20 25.72 -2.15
N LEU A 387 18.78 25.30 -0.96
CA LEU A 387 19.37 25.74 0.31
C LEU A 387 20.84 25.31 0.41
N SER A 388 21.13 24.03 0.13
CA SER A 388 22.50 23.49 0.15
C SER A 388 23.42 24.06 -0.95
N ALA A 389 22.86 24.73 -1.96
CA ALA A 389 23.63 25.41 -2.99
C ALA A 389 24.10 26.81 -2.56
N GLN A 390 23.62 27.33 -1.43
CA GLN A 390 24.08 28.61 -0.90
C GLN A 390 25.49 28.50 -0.31
N PRO A 391 26.34 29.54 -0.41
CA PRO A 391 27.70 29.51 0.14
C PRO A 391 27.70 29.21 1.64
N GLY A 392 28.47 28.21 2.07
CA GLY A 392 28.56 27.80 3.48
C GLY A 392 27.44 26.88 3.97
N TRP A 393 26.44 26.56 3.14
CA TRP A 393 25.35 25.66 3.50
C TRP A 393 25.70 24.21 3.16
N THR A 394 25.54 23.32 4.14
CA THR A 394 25.51 21.87 3.91
C THR A 394 24.05 21.38 3.88
N VAL A 395 23.84 20.16 3.41
CA VAL A 395 22.52 19.49 3.49
C VAL A 395 22.01 19.45 4.93
N ASP A 396 22.88 19.14 5.89
CA ASP A 396 22.50 19.05 7.30
C ASP A 396 22.10 20.42 7.86
N ILE A 397 22.80 21.49 7.48
CA ILE A 397 22.44 22.87 7.85
C ILE A 397 21.09 23.24 7.22
N ALA A 398 20.87 22.89 5.95
CA ALA A 398 19.61 23.14 5.27
C ALA A 398 18.43 22.45 5.95
N LEU A 399 18.57 21.17 6.30
CA LEU A 399 17.55 20.40 7.02
C LEU A 399 17.33 20.94 8.44
N LYS A 400 18.41 21.25 9.17
CA LYS A 400 18.36 21.89 10.50
C LYS A 400 17.58 23.21 10.44
N PHE A 401 17.91 24.08 9.48
CA PHE A 401 17.21 25.35 9.26
C PHE A 401 15.71 25.15 9.04
N ILE A 402 15.31 24.22 8.16
CA ILE A 402 13.89 23.98 7.89
C ILE A 402 13.19 23.51 9.17
N ARG A 403 13.81 22.60 9.92
CA ARG A 403 13.25 22.10 11.19
C ARG A 403 13.09 23.21 12.23
N ASP A 404 14.09 24.09 12.34
CA ASP A 404 14.10 25.15 13.35
C ASP A 404 13.10 26.28 13.00
N LYS A 405 12.98 26.64 11.72
CA LYS A 405 12.07 27.72 11.26
C LYS A 405 10.65 27.26 10.97
N TYR A 406 10.48 26.00 10.57
CA TYR A 406 9.19 25.42 10.18
C TYR A 406 8.95 24.12 10.95
N PRO A 407 8.75 24.19 12.29
CA PRO A 407 8.59 23.00 13.11
C PRO A 407 7.31 22.25 12.70
N LEU A 408 7.50 21.07 12.11
CA LEU A 408 6.41 20.20 11.70
C LEU A 408 5.90 19.43 12.91
N SER A 409 4.72 19.78 13.40
CA SER A 409 4.08 19.14 14.55
C SER A 409 2.59 18.97 14.29
N SER A 410 2.05 17.79 14.63
CA SER A 410 0.61 17.52 14.57
C SER A 410 -0.22 18.48 15.41
N GLU A 411 0.39 19.09 16.43
CA GLU A 411 -0.23 20.04 17.36
C GLU A 411 -0.10 21.50 16.88
N SER A 412 0.56 21.74 15.74
CA SER A 412 0.71 23.09 15.21
C SER A 412 -0.64 23.74 14.90
N SER A 413 -0.84 24.96 15.38
CA SER A 413 -2.01 25.78 15.06
C SER A 413 -2.02 26.19 13.58
N ILE A 414 -0.86 26.21 12.94
CA ILE A 414 -0.68 26.60 11.54
C ILE A 414 -0.94 25.38 10.65
N THR A 415 -2.00 25.44 9.83
CA THR A 415 -2.46 24.31 9.00
C THR A 415 -1.36 23.68 8.14
N HIS A 416 -0.48 24.48 7.54
CA HIS A 416 0.58 23.97 6.67
C HIS A 416 1.80 23.42 7.44
N LEU A 417 1.88 23.57 8.76
CA LEU A 417 2.93 23.00 9.60
C LEU A 417 2.45 21.77 10.40
N LYS A 418 1.23 21.30 10.17
CA LYS A 418 0.66 20.13 10.86
C LYS A 418 1.35 18.81 10.53
N SER A 419 1.90 18.71 9.32
CA SER A 419 2.56 17.49 8.84
C SER A 419 3.46 17.81 7.66
N THR A 420 4.39 16.92 7.34
CA THR A 420 5.21 17.00 6.12
C THR A 420 4.34 17.11 4.87
N ARG A 421 3.23 16.36 4.81
CA ARG A 421 2.31 16.43 3.69
C ARG A 421 1.63 17.79 3.59
N SER A 422 1.14 18.31 4.71
CA SER A 422 0.53 19.64 4.75
C SER A 422 1.51 20.74 4.36
N PHE A 423 2.77 20.60 4.76
CA PHE A 423 3.85 21.52 4.37
C PHE A 423 4.07 21.50 2.86
N ILE A 424 4.12 20.32 2.26
CA ILE A 424 4.28 20.21 0.80
C ILE A 424 3.04 20.74 0.06
N GLU A 425 1.83 20.29 0.42
CA GLU A 425 0.59 20.57 -0.33
C GLU A 425 0.11 22.02 -0.11
N HIS A 426 0.21 22.55 1.11
CA HIS A 426 -0.34 23.87 1.44
C HIS A 426 0.68 24.99 1.47
N TYR A 427 1.98 24.69 1.53
CA TYR A 427 3.01 25.72 1.50
C TYR A 427 3.84 25.66 0.22
N LEU A 428 4.46 24.53 -0.10
CA LEU A 428 5.36 24.43 -1.25
C LEU A 428 4.67 24.31 -2.62
N GLN A 429 3.41 23.85 -2.67
CA GLN A 429 2.65 23.69 -3.92
C GLN A 429 1.82 24.91 -4.29
N ARG A 430 1.61 25.84 -3.36
CA ARG A 430 0.85 27.06 -3.62
C ARG A 430 1.60 27.96 -4.59
N THR A 431 0.97 28.26 -5.72
CA THR A 431 1.54 29.17 -6.73
C THR A 431 1.36 30.64 -6.36
N ASP A 432 0.38 30.93 -5.49
CA ASP A 432 0.06 32.26 -5.02
C ASP A 432 1.01 32.74 -3.92
N ILE A 433 1.54 31.81 -3.12
CA ILE A 433 2.58 32.10 -2.13
C ILE A 433 3.92 31.77 -2.77
N LYS A 434 4.81 32.77 -2.86
CA LYS A 434 6.22 32.55 -3.19
C LYS A 434 6.96 31.92 -1.99
N ALA A 435 6.42 30.81 -1.48
CA ALA A 435 6.88 30.16 -0.24
C ALA A 435 8.36 29.77 -0.36
N GLU A 436 8.77 29.29 -1.53
CA GLU A 436 10.17 28.98 -1.77
C GLU A 436 11.09 30.21 -1.67
N ASP A 437 10.69 31.35 -2.23
CA ASP A 437 11.47 32.61 -2.13
C ASP A 437 11.49 33.14 -0.68
N GLU A 438 10.37 33.01 0.04
CA GLU A 438 10.28 33.36 1.46
C GLU A 438 11.23 32.52 2.30
N ILE A 439 11.24 31.20 2.11
CA ILE A 439 12.15 30.27 2.80
C ILE A 439 13.60 30.62 2.46
N LEU A 440 13.92 30.88 1.19
CA LEU A 440 15.28 31.25 0.77
C LEU A 440 15.72 32.59 1.36
N LYS A 441 14.80 33.56 1.47
CA LYS A 441 15.05 34.84 2.13
C LYS A 441 15.26 34.68 3.63
N ALA A 442 14.47 33.83 4.29
CA ALA A 442 14.63 33.51 5.70
C ALA A 442 15.96 32.77 5.97
N ALA A 443 16.40 31.92 5.03
CA ALA A 443 17.69 31.24 5.10
C ALA A 443 18.86 32.23 5.06
N ALA A 444 18.79 33.26 4.21
CA ALA A 444 19.83 34.28 4.14
C ALA A 444 20.05 35.06 5.46
N ALA A 445 19.05 35.07 6.35
CA ALA A 445 19.12 35.70 7.67
C ALA A 445 19.40 34.69 8.82
N TYR A 446 19.60 33.40 8.51
CA TYR A 446 19.83 32.38 9.52
C TYR A 446 21.31 32.31 9.90
N SER A 447 21.61 32.36 11.20
CA SER A 447 22.98 32.17 11.73
C SER A 447 23.38 30.71 11.62
N ILE A 448 24.49 30.44 10.94
CA ILE A 448 25.10 29.11 10.91
C ILE A 448 26.06 29.06 12.10
N ASP A 449 25.55 28.54 13.22
CA ASP A 449 26.36 28.29 14.42
C ASP A 449 27.25 27.05 14.27
#